data_AF-A0AA35QWC6-F1
#
_entry.id   AF-A0AA35QWC6-F1
#
_cell.length_a   1.000
_cell.length_b   1.000
_cell.length_c   1.000
_cell.angle_alpha   90.00
_cell.angle_beta   90.00
_cell.angle_gamma   90.00
#
_symmetry.space_group_name_H-M   'P 1'
#
loop_
_entity.id
_entity.type
_entity.pdbx_description
1 polymer ?
#
loop_
_entity_poly.entity_id
_entity_poly.type
_entity_poly.pdbx_seq_one_letter_code
_entity_poly.pdbx_strand_id
1 'polypeptide(L)'
;MDSSVHLWAVKVCTLMHLFTVQSFSLAVLCTYTCTYAGVYLPLIWEKKFCSKSPVALAYTRGHFSALVSLPSSQTNEVGAWSNRSCDSHVSYLPLVDSEGRQFPLHFISEEEIGCEERLLKQYCECHVTKTGILTAVQEAGCPHSLVSQLVDEWLDRYRRMDKRREAAACSNYDSDS
;
A
#
# COMPACT_ATOMS: atom_id res chain seq x y z
N MET A 1 1.35 -22.05 -32.36
CA MET A 1 0.34 -21.42 -31.48
C MET A 1 0.27 -22.25 -30.23
N ASP A 2 0.91 -21.75 -29.18
CA ASP A 2 1.39 -22.54 -28.06
C ASP A 2 0.26 -22.79 -27.04
N SER A 3 -0.17 -24.03 -26.88
CA SER A 3 -1.23 -24.41 -25.93
C SER A 3 -0.83 -24.13 -24.47
N SER A 4 0.43 -23.81 -24.22
CA SER A 4 0.95 -23.45 -22.90
C SER A 4 0.43 -22.07 -22.43
N VAL A 5 0.32 -21.06 -23.31
CA VAL A 5 -0.16 -19.72 -22.91
C VAL A 5 -1.64 -19.71 -22.53
N HIS A 6 -2.45 -20.54 -23.19
CA HIS A 6 -3.87 -20.69 -22.83
C HIS A 6 -4.06 -21.37 -21.47
N LEU A 7 -3.20 -22.31 -21.11
CA LEU A 7 -3.32 -23.02 -19.84
C LEU A 7 -2.91 -22.15 -18.65
N TRP A 8 -1.95 -21.24 -18.83
CA TRP A 8 -1.62 -20.22 -17.84
C TRP A 8 -2.73 -19.18 -17.68
N ALA A 9 -3.30 -18.68 -18.78
CA ALA A 9 -4.41 -17.72 -18.73
C ALA A 9 -5.65 -18.30 -18.03
N VAL A 10 -6.00 -19.57 -18.30
CA VAL A 10 -7.15 -20.24 -17.66
C VAL A 10 -6.89 -20.54 -16.18
N LYS A 11 -5.65 -20.89 -15.80
CA LYS A 11 -5.27 -21.09 -14.38
C LYS A 11 -5.29 -19.79 -13.58
N VAL A 12 -4.89 -18.65 -14.19
CA VAL A 12 -5.00 -17.33 -13.55
C VAL A 12 -6.47 -16.92 -13.40
N CYS A 13 -7.30 -17.14 -14.42
CA CYS A 13 -8.74 -16.83 -14.36
C CYS A 13 -9.51 -17.67 -13.32
N THR A 14 -9.17 -18.95 -13.16
CA THR A 14 -9.85 -19.82 -12.19
C THR A 14 -9.40 -19.56 -10.75
N LEU A 15 -8.16 -19.12 -10.52
CA LEU A 15 -7.73 -18.63 -9.20
C LEU A 15 -8.44 -17.32 -8.81
N MET A 16 -8.80 -16.47 -9.77
CA MET A 16 -9.52 -15.20 -9.53
C MET A 16 -11.01 -15.40 -9.25
N HIS A 17 -11.63 -16.47 -9.75
CA HIS A 17 -13.05 -16.75 -9.49
C HIS A 17 -13.33 -17.24 -8.06
N LEU A 18 -12.34 -17.79 -7.36
CA LEU A 18 -12.43 -18.16 -5.93
C LEU A 18 -12.25 -16.97 -4.98
N PHE A 19 -11.86 -15.80 -5.49
CA PHE A 19 -11.73 -14.55 -4.74
C PHE A 19 -12.83 -13.54 -5.14
N THR A 20 -14.06 -14.02 -5.27
CA THR A 20 -15.25 -13.18 -5.49
C THR A 20 -15.74 -12.50 -4.21
N VAL A 21 -14.84 -11.96 -3.40
CA VAL A 21 -15.13 -10.93 -2.38
C VAL A 21 -13.81 -10.16 -2.16
N GLN A 22 -13.91 -8.84 -2.07
CA GLN A 22 -12.84 -7.85 -1.75
C GLN A 22 -12.05 -7.27 -2.93
N SER A 23 -12.44 -6.04 -3.29
CA SER A 23 -11.69 -4.99 -3.99
C SER A 23 -10.47 -5.40 -4.80
N PHE A 24 -10.64 -5.43 -6.13
CA PHE A 24 -9.53 -5.46 -7.08
C PHE A 24 -8.76 -4.13 -7.01
N SER A 25 -7.70 -4.11 -6.20
CA SER A 25 -6.82 -2.96 -6.03
C SER A 25 -5.42 -3.31 -6.50
N LEU A 26 -5.04 -2.86 -7.71
CA LEU A 26 -3.65 -2.88 -8.14
C LEU A 26 -3.39 -1.70 -9.08
N ALA A 27 -3.12 -0.53 -8.50
CA ALA A 27 -2.18 0.41 -9.10
C ALA A 27 -0.89 0.25 -8.30
N VAL A 28 0.13 -0.38 -8.90
CA VAL A 28 1.41 -0.63 -8.21
C VAL A 28 2.35 0.51 -8.51
N LEU A 29 2.75 1.25 -7.48
CA LEU A 29 3.81 2.25 -7.57
C LEU A 29 5.12 1.57 -7.14
N CYS A 30 6.02 1.33 -8.09
CA CYS A 30 7.34 0.77 -7.82
C CYS A 30 8.35 1.91 -7.76
N THR A 31 9.00 2.13 -6.60
CA THR A 31 10.04 3.15 -6.47
C THR A 31 11.43 2.55 -6.31
N TYR A 32 12.38 3.20 -6.99
CA TYR A 32 13.84 3.07 -6.98
C TYR A 32 14.51 2.36 -8.19
N THR A 33 15.28 3.19 -8.91
CA THR A 33 16.29 2.95 -9.98
C THR A 33 16.37 1.56 -10.60
N CYS A 34 15.37 1.19 -11.40
CA CYS A 34 15.48 0.09 -12.33
C CYS A 34 14.44 0.27 -13.45
N THR A 35 14.54 -0.48 -14.54
CA THR A 35 13.50 -0.55 -15.60
C THR A 35 12.13 -0.95 -15.07
N TYR A 36 12.03 -1.41 -13.82
CA TYR A 36 10.81 -1.80 -13.12
C TYR A 36 10.22 -0.69 -12.24
N ALA A 37 10.91 0.44 -12.07
CA ALA A 37 10.36 1.59 -11.36
C ALA A 37 9.31 2.26 -12.25
N GLY A 38 8.17 2.62 -11.70
CA GLY A 38 7.08 3.20 -12.46
C GLY A 38 5.70 2.92 -11.88
N VAL A 39 4.68 3.30 -12.65
CA VAL A 39 3.28 3.06 -12.34
C VAL A 39 2.76 1.93 -13.24
N TYR A 40 2.15 0.93 -12.62
CA TYR A 40 1.47 -0.15 -13.32
C TYR A 40 -0.04 0.02 -13.16
N LEU A 41 -0.74 0.28 -14.28
CA LEU A 41 -2.18 0.44 -14.31
C LEU A 41 -2.86 -0.86 -14.78
N PRO A 42 -4.05 -1.20 -14.26
CA PRO A 42 -4.79 -2.38 -14.67
C PRO A 42 -5.54 -2.15 -15.99
N LEU A 43 -4.80 -1.84 -17.07
CA LEU A 43 -5.36 -1.40 -18.37
C LEU A 43 -6.29 -2.44 -19.03
N ILE A 44 -6.17 -3.71 -18.66
CA ILE A 44 -7.03 -4.80 -19.14
C ILE A 44 -8.46 -4.68 -18.58
N TRP A 45 -8.64 -4.00 -17.44
CA TRP A 45 -9.92 -3.86 -16.76
C TRP A 45 -10.54 -2.48 -17.01
N GLU A 46 -11.87 -2.43 -17.09
CA GLU A 46 -12.55 -1.14 -17.11
C GLU A 46 -12.33 -0.40 -15.78
N LYS A 47 -12.03 0.90 -15.89
CA LYS A 47 -11.72 1.80 -14.76
C LYS A 47 -12.73 1.78 -13.62
N LYS A 48 -14.00 1.49 -13.92
CA LYS A 48 -15.11 1.45 -12.96
C LYS A 48 -15.06 0.23 -12.02
N PHE A 49 -14.35 -0.82 -12.44
CA PHE A 49 -14.15 -2.03 -11.64
C PHE A 49 -12.86 -2.02 -10.81
N CYS A 50 -12.04 -0.98 -10.96
CA CYS A 50 -10.74 -0.86 -10.31
C CYS A 50 -10.85 0.04 -9.08
N SER A 51 -10.22 -0.36 -7.98
CA SER A 51 -9.95 0.55 -6.85
C SER A 51 -9.04 1.70 -7.31
N LYS A 52 -9.33 2.91 -6.81
CA LYS A 52 -8.51 4.11 -7.06
C LYS A 52 -7.34 4.27 -6.09
N SER A 53 -7.35 3.53 -4.98
CA SER A 53 -6.29 3.57 -3.95
C SER A 53 -5.13 2.65 -4.35
N PRO A 54 -3.94 3.19 -4.66
CA PRO A 54 -2.79 2.40 -5.11
C PRO A 54 -2.10 1.61 -3.99
N VAL A 55 -1.34 0.60 -4.38
CA VAL A 55 -0.41 -0.17 -3.53
C VAL A 55 1.02 0.22 -3.87
N ALA A 56 1.82 0.60 -2.89
CA ALA A 56 3.21 0.98 -3.10
C ALA A 56 4.15 -0.19 -2.80
N LEU A 57 5.09 -0.45 -3.70
CA LEU A 57 6.14 -1.45 -3.55
C LEU A 57 7.52 -0.80 -3.73
N ALA A 58 8.47 -1.22 -2.91
CA ALA A 58 9.89 -0.97 -3.15
C ALA A 58 10.48 -2.19 -3.86
N TYR A 59 11.44 -1.94 -4.76
CA TYR A 59 12.22 -2.99 -5.39
C TYR A 59 13.71 -2.78 -5.10
N THR A 60 14.35 -3.80 -4.53
CA THR A 60 15.78 -3.77 -4.23
C THR A 60 16.42 -5.13 -4.54
N ARG A 61 17.43 -5.14 -5.42
CA ARG A 61 18.26 -6.34 -5.72
C ARG A 61 17.46 -7.63 -5.98
N GLY A 62 16.38 -7.56 -6.76
CA GLY A 62 15.53 -8.73 -7.05
C GLY A 62 14.42 -8.99 -6.04
N HIS A 63 14.26 -8.16 -5.02
CA HIS A 63 13.25 -8.33 -3.98
C HIS A 63 12.24 -7.19 -3.96
N PHE A 64 10.96 -7.55 -3.88
CA PHE A 64 9.87 -6.61 -3.64
C PHE A 64 9.58 -6.50 -2.14
N SER A 65 9.25 -5.30 -1.69
CA SER A 65 8.84 -5.03 -0.31
C SER A 65 7.65 -4.08 -0.30
N ALA A 66 6.69 -4.33 0.59
CA ALA A 66 5.54 -3.45 0.73
C ALA A 66 5.96 -2.13 1.38
N LEU A 67 5.55 -1.01 0.77
CA LEU A 67 5.65 0.31 1.38
C LEU A 67 4.30 0.65 2.00
N VAL A 68 4.26 0.64 3.33
CA VAL A 68 3.03 0.87 4.11
C VAL A 68 3.22 2.13 4.95
N SER A 69 2.26 3.05 4.85
CA SER A 69 2.24 4.24 5.69
C SER A 69 1.88 3.89 7.12
N LEU A 70 2.55 4.53 8.07
CA LEU A 70 2.11 4.49 9.46
C LEU A 70 0.89 5.40 9.63
N PRO A 71 -0.10 4.99 10.43
CA PRO A 71 -1.20 5.87 10.78
C PRO A 71 -0.67 7.10 11.50
N SER A 72 -1.11 8.29 11.09
CA SER A 72 -0.77 9.53 11.79
C SER A 72 -1.26 9.47 13.24
N SER A 73 -0.34 9.60 14.19
CA SER A 73 -0.69 9.81 15.59
C SER A 73 -1.24 11.23 15.71
N GLN A 74 -2.54 11.41 15.51
CA GLN A 74 -3.16 12.67 15.91
C GLN A 74 -2.99 12.77 17.43
N THR A 75 -2.02 13.59 17.85
CA THR A 75 -1.88 14.06 19.22
C THR A 75 -3.10 14.91 19.53
N ASN A 76 -4.11 14.31 20.14
CA ASN A 76 -4.91 14.93 21.17
C ASN A 76 -5.72 13.85 21.89
N GLU A 77 -5.66 13.93 23.22
CA GLU A 77 -6.59 13.33 24.19
C GLU A 77 -6.28 11.90 24.66
N VAL A 78 -5.44 11.90 25.71
CA VAL A 78 -5.46 11.01 26.87
C VAL A 78 -6.58 9.95 26.85
N GLY A 79 -6.17 8.69 26.66
CA GLY A 79 -6.83 7.54 27.28
C GLY A 79 -8.23 7.20 26.77
N ALA A 80 -8.33 6.68 25.55
CA ALA A 80 -9.23 5.57 25.20
C ALA A 80 -9.11 5.24 23.71
N TRP A 81 -8.48 4.11 23.37
CA TRP A 81 -8.55 3.49 22.04
C TRP A 81 -9.96 2.98 21.66
N SER A 82 -11.02 3.47 22.32
CA SER A 82 -12.39 2.95 22.23
C SER A 82 -13.33 3.79 21.36
N ASN A 83 -12.83 4.72 20.56
CA ASN A 83 -13.62 5.29 19.46
C ASN A 83 -12.89 5.11 18.14
N ARG A 84 -12.83 3.85 17.68
CA ARG A 84 -12.40 3.54 16.31
C ARG A 84 -13.54 3.92 15.36
N SER A 85 -13.81 5.21 15.21
CA SER A 85 -14.43 5.66 13.97
C SER A 85 -13.53 5.18 12.84
N CYS A 86 -14.15 4.70 11.76
CA CYS A 86 -13.49 4.34 10.52
C CYS A 86 -12.91 5.58 9.81
N ASP A 87 -12.14 6.38 10.54
CA ASP A 87 -11.48 7.55 9.99
C ASP A 87 -10.39 7.03 9.07
N SER A 88 -10.67 7.11 7.77
CA SER A 88 -9.82 6.59 6.72
C SER A 88 -8.48 7.32 6.78
N HIS A 89 -7.42 6.59 7.12
CA HIS A 89 -6.08 7.18 7.07
C HIS A 89 -5.69 7.37 5.60
N VAL A 90 -5.41 8.62 5.23
CA VAL A 90 -5.03 8.99 3.87
C VAL A 90 -3.52 9.21 3.79
N SER A 91 -2.89 8.59 2.81
CA SER A 91 -1.47 8.77 2.47
C SER A 91 -1.32 9.31 1.06
N TYR A 92 -0.36 10.20 0.86
CA TYR A 92 -0.07 10.77 -0.46
C TYR A 92 1.22 10.18 -1.00
N LEU A 93 1.14 9.47 -2.12
CA LEU A 93 2.28 8.87 -2.79
C LEU A 93 2.72 9.75 -3.95
N PRO A 94 3.97 10.25 -3.98
CA PRO A 94 4.44 11.04 -5.12
C PRO A 94 4.46 10.19 -6.40
N LEU A 95 3.93 10.72 -7.49
CA LEU A 95 3.97 10.12 -8.83
C LEU A 95 5.15 10.67 -9.68
N VAL A 96 6.12 11.27 -8.99
CA VAL A 96 7.33 11.85 -9.56
C VAL A 96 8.55 11.36 -8.80
N ASP A 97 9.71 11.39 -9.44
CA ASP A 97 10.99 11.13 -8.82
C ASP A 97 11.50 12.33 -7.97
N SER A 98 12.68 12.18 -7.36
CA SER A 98 13.31 13.25 -6.57
C SER A 98 13.70 14.49 -7.38
N GLU A 99 13.76 14.39 -8.70
CA GLU A 99 14.05 15.49 -9.62
C GLU A 99 12.75 16.15 -10.14
N GLY A 100 11.58 15.63 -9.75
CA GLY A 100 10.27 16.11 -10.18
C GLY A 100 9.83 15.57 -11.55
N ARG A 101 10.52 14.56 -12.11
CA ARG A 101 10.10 13.90 -13.35
C ARG A 101 9.04 12.87 -13.05
N GLN A 102 7.99 12.82 -13.87
CA GLN A 102 6.91 11.84 -13.72
C GLN A 102 7.42 10.41 -13.89
N PHE A 103 6.93 9.50 -13.05
CA PHE A 103 7.21 8.08 -13.22
C PHE A 103 6.67 7.54 -14.55
N PRO A 104 7.40 6.63 -15.22
CA PRO A 104 6.91 6.00 -16.44
C PRO A 104 5.66 5.16 -16.15
N LEU A 105 4.69 5.20 -17.06
CA LEU A 105 3.57 4.26 -17.08
C LEU A 105 3.98 3.05 -17.93
N HIS A 106 3.96 1.88 -17.31
CA HIS A 106 4.34 0.66 -18.00
C HIS A 106 3.18 0.09 -18.82
N PHE A 107 3.53 -0.52 -19.97
CA PHE A 107 2.61 -1.27 -20.84
C PHE A 107 1.45 -0.46 -21.43
N ILE A 108 1.62 0.86 -21.60
CA ILE A 108 0.68 1.69 -22.38
C ILE A 108 0.83 1.42 -23.88
N SER A 109 -0.26 1.57 -24.64
CA SER A 109 -0.22 1.42 -26.11
C SER A 109 0.37 2.66 -26.79
N GLU A 110 0.70 2.56 -28.08
CA GLU A 110 1.25 3.69 -28.85
C GLU A 110 0.27 4.88 -28.91
N GLU A 111 -1.04 4.60 -28.93
CA GLU A 111 -2.10 5.63 -28.92
C GLU A 111 -2.26 6.33 -27.57
N GLU A 112 -1.74 5.73 -26.51
CA GLU A 112 -1.81 6.23 -25.14
C GLU A 112 -0.58 7.05 -24.74
N ILE A 113 0.48 7.04 -25.55
CA ILE A 113 1.68 7.85 -25.37
C ILE A 113 1.30 9.34 -25.41
N GLY A 114 1.78 10.11 -24.42
CA GLY A 114 1.43 11.52 -24.24
C GLY A 114 0.10 11.76 -23.52
N CYS A 115 -0.65 10.70 -23.19
CA CYS A 115 -1.89 10.77 -22.41
C CYS A 115 -1.72 10.23 -20.97
N GLU A 116 -0.49 10.10 -20.48
CA GLU A 116 -0.17 9.39 -19.23
C GLU A 116 -0.85 10.01 -18.01
N GLU A 117 -0.79 11.35 -17.87
CA GLU A 117 -1.43 12.04 -16.75
C GLU A 117 -2.96 11.85 -16.76
N ARG A 118 -3.58 11.82 -17.95
CA ARG A 118 -5.01 11.55 -18.11
C ARG A 118 -5.34 10.12 -17.71
N LEU A 119 -4.49 9.15 -18.07
CA LEU A 119 -4.64 7.75 -17.65
C LEU A 119 -4.49 7.59 -16.14
N LEU A 120 -3.49 8.24 -15.53
CA LEU A 120 -3.31 8.23 -14.07
C LEU A 120 -4.58 8.72 -13.36
N LYS A 121 -5.11 9.88 -13.74
CA LYS A 121 -6.36 10.43 -13.17
C LYS A 121 -7.59 9.55 -13.39
N GLN A 122 -7.55 8.69 -14.40
CA GLN A 122 -8.65 7.76 -14.68
C GLN A 122 -8.58 6.48 -13.87
N TYR A 123 -7.40 6.06 -13.40
CA TYR A 123 -7.21 4.82 -12.64
C TYR A 123 -6.87 5.05 -11.16
N CYS A 124 -6.40 6.24 -10.79
CA CYS A 124 -6.04 6.61 -9.43
C CYS A 124 -6.65 7.96 -9.04
N GLU A 125 -6.98 8.10 -7.76
CA GLU A 125 -7.33 9.41 -7.18
C GLU A 125 -6.03 10.23 -7.10
N CYS A 126 -5.93 11.33 -7.85
CA CYS A 126 -4.71 12.11 -7.96
C CYS A 126 -4.90 13.51 -7.37
N HIS A 127 -3.88 14.02 -6.69
CA HIS A 127 -3.85 15.36 -6.12
C HIS A 127 -2.55 16.07 -6.52
N VAL A 128 -2.57 17.40 -6.62
CA VAL A 128 -1.36 18.19 -6.83
C VAL A 128 -1.09 18.98 -5.56
N THR A 129 0.07 18.78 -4.95
CA THR A 129 0.45 19.52 -3.74
C THR A 129 0.58 21.02 -4.04
N LYS A 130 0.60 21.86 -3.00
CA LYS A 130 0.85 23.30 -3.13
C LYS A 130 2.17 23.62 -3.86
N THR A 131 3.13 22.70 -3.81
CA THR A 131 4.44 22.80 -4.46
C THR A 131 4.44 22.27 -5.90
N GLY A 132 3.28 21.88 -6.45
CA GLY A 132 3.15 21.39 -7.82
C GLY A 132 3.48 19.91 -8.01
N ILE A 133 3.66 19.13 -6.94
CA ILE A 133 3.99 17.71 -7.02
C ILE A 133 2.71 16.90 -7.24
N LEU A 134 2.67 16.12 -8.32
CA LEU A 134 1.58 15.17 -8.56
C LEU A 134 1.70 13.96 -7.61
N THR A 135 0.63 13.67 -6.90
CA THR A 135 0.53 12.56 -5.95
C THR A 135 -0.70 11.70 -6.24
N ALA A 136 -0.62 10.42 -5.89
CA ALA A 136 -1.77 9.54 -5.79
C ALA A 136 -2.22 9.43 -4.33
N VAL A 137 -3.53 9.38 -4.12
CA VAL A 137 -4.14 9.23 -2.81
C VAL A 137 -4.27 7.73 -2.52
N GLN A 138 -3.57 7.28 -1.49
CA GLN A 138 -3.71 5.95 -0.91
C GLN A 138 -4.59 6.05 0.33
N GLU A 139 -5.83 5.61 0.19
CA GLU A 139 -6.77 5.50 1.30
C GLU A 139 -6.64 4.12 1.94
N ALA A 140 -6.27 4.10 3.22
CA ALA A 140 -6.37 2.92 4.05
C ALA A 140 -7.81 2.86 4.59
N GLY A 141 -8.65 2.04 3.94
CA GLY A 141 -9.97 1.70 4.45
C GLY A 141 -9.90 0.93 5.77
N CYS A 142 -11.06 0.53 6.29
CA CYS A 142 -11.10 -0.31 7.48
C CYS A 142 -10.34 -1.62 7.23
N PRO A 143 -9.33 -1.95 8.05
CA PRO A 143 -8.70 -3.26 7.96
C PRO A 143 -9.73 -4.35 8.25
N HIS A 144 -9.62 -5.46 7.53
CA HIS A 144 -10.47 -6.62 7.78
C HIS A 144 -10.30 -7.09 9.24
N SER A 145 -11.37 -7.54 9.89
CA SER A 145 -11.37 -7.89 11.32
C SER A 145 -10.27 -8.87 11.71
N LEU A 146 -10.00 -9.88 10.86
CA LEU A 146 -8.90 -10.83 11.05
C LEU A 146 -7.52 -10.17 11.01
N VAL A 147 -7.32 -9.17 10.14
CA VAL A 147 -6.06 -8.41 10.08
C VAL A 147 -5.91 -7.58 11.35
N SER A 148 -6.99 -6.92 11.80
CA SER A 148 -6.99 -6.17 13.06
C SER A 148 -6.65 -7.06 14.24
N GLN A 149 -7.28 -8.23 14.34
CA GLN A 149 -7.01 -9.21 15.40
C GLN A 149 -5.54 -9.66 15.39
N LEU A 150 -5.00 -9.99 14.21
CA LEU A 150 -3.61 -10.41 14.07
C LEU A 150 -2.63 -9.31 14.50
N VAL A 151 -2.90 -8.06 14.11
CA VAL A 151 -2.09 -6.90 14.51
C VAL A 151 -2.18 -6.66 16.02
N ASP A 152 -3.37 -6.75 16.61
CA ASP A 152 -3.58 -6.56 18.05
C ASP A 152 -2.86 -7.65 18.88
N GLU A 153 -2.99 -8.93 18.49
CA GLU A 153 -2.28 -10.05 19.12
C GLU A 153 -0.76 -9.90 19.03
N TRP A 154 -0.27 -9.44 17.87
CA TRP A 154 1.15 -9.16 17.66
C TRP A 154 1.62 -8.03 18.58
N LEU A 155 0.91 -6.90 18.66
CA LEU A 155 1.25 -5.77 19.53
C LEU A 155 1.22 -6.16 21.02
N ASP A 156 0.23 -6.95 21.45
CA ASP A 156 0.12 -7.42 22.84
C ASP A 156 1.29 -8.31 23.27
N ARG A 157 1.89 -9.05 22.33
CA ARG A 157 3.12 -9.79 22.61
C ARG A 157 4.27 -8.84 22.95
N TYR A 158 4.46 -7.75 22.20
CA TYR A 158 5.53 -6.77 22.47
C TYR A 158 5.30 -6.05 23.80
N ARG A 159 4.06 -5.60 24.07
CA ARG A 159 3.72 -4.97 25.37
C ARG A 159 4.03 -5.86 26.57
N ARG A 160 3.80 -7.17 26.45
CA ARG A 160 4.14 -8.14 27.51
C ARG A 160 5.65 -8.31 27.67
N MET A 161 6.41 -8.23 26.58
CA MET A 161 7.87 -8.29 26.64
C MET A 161 8.43 -7.05 27.34
N ASP A 162 7.92 -5.86 27.05
CA ASP A 162 8.38 -4.63 27.69
C ASP A 162 8.11 -4.63 29.20
N LYS A 163 6.90 -5.00 29.64
CA LYS A 163 6.58 -5.15 31.06
C LYS A 163 7.51 -6.11 31.80
N ARG A 164 7.92 -7.21 31.15
CA ARG A 164 8.88 -8.17 31.75
C ARG A 164 10.27 -7.58 31.88
N ARG A 165 10.71 -6.77 30.90
CA ARG A 165 12.01 -6.07 30.94
C ARG A 165 12.03 -5.02 32.05
N GLU A 166 10.94 -4.27 32.21
CA GLU A 166 10.79 -3.30 33.31
C GLU A 166 10.81 -3.99 34.68
N ALA A 167 10.07 -5.10 34.85
CA ALA A 167 10.06 -5.85 36.11
C ALA A 167 11.45 -6.43 36.47
N ALA A 168 12.20 -6.92 35.48
CA ALA A 168 13.56 -7.43 35.68
C ALA A 168 14.58 -6.32 35.98
N ALA A 169 14.35 -5.10 35.48
CA ALA A 169 15.20 -3.95 35.81
C ALA A 169 14.99 -3.51 37.27
N CYS A 170 13.75 -3.54 37.77
CA CYS A 170 13.46 -3.22 39.17
C CYS A 170 13.99 -4.27 40.15
N SER A 171 13.98 -5.56 39.82
CA SER A 171 14.49 -6.60 40.72
C SER A 171 16.00 -6.54 40.97
N ASN A 172 16.76 -5.94 40.05
CA ASN A 172 18.22 -5.80 40.21
C ASN A 172 18.62 -4.67 41.16
N TYR A 173 17.71 -3.74 41.47
CA TYR A 173 17.98 -2.64 42.40
C TYR A 173 17.79 -3.00 43.88
N ASP A 174 17.15 -4.14 44.17
CA ASP A 174 16.77 -4.54 45.53
C ASP A 174 17.76 -5.53 46.18
N SER A 175 18.82 -5.92 45.47
CA SER A 175 19.80 -6.93 45.94
C SER A 175 21.15 -6.36 46.40
N ASP A 176 21.31 -5.03 46.41
CA ASP A 176 22.56 -4.32 46.76
C ASP A 176 22.44 -3.49 48.08
N SER A 177 21.51 -3.85 48.98
CA SER A 177 21.37 -3.23 50.32
C SER A 177 21.60 -4.21 51.47
#